data_AF-A0A7S0CF69-F1
#
_entry.id   AF-A0A7S0CF69-F1
#
_cell.length_a   1.000
_cell.length_b   1.000
_cell.length_c   1.000
_cell.angle_alpha   90.00
_cell.angle_beta   90.00
_cell.angle_gamma   90.00
#
_symmetry.space_group_name_H-M   'P 1'
#
loop_
_entity.id
_entity.type
_entity.pdbx_description
1 polymer ?
#
loop_
_entity_poly.entity_id
_entity_poly.type
_entity_poly.pdbx_seq_one_letter_code
_entity_poly.pdbx_strand_id
1 'polypeptide(L)'
;TTAAAAAAPRLHTSWDWIPGCVPYYKTAHKQYAKKFTMHHGYLYRGVYHRMKRALQFQDDGKTIDARLSRDGSSHFILPAFFHTIYTLDVVQKREFTVVLRTFGHDLATVADAISAFATGCHPDYPEYRNDGLVLTADRLYRGRYGTNDDDTVTYKLYGWNNHDGSNADVAEGETVLADTDEEVLSIIECPQTAICGIQDDYNHWYKHE
;
A
#
# COMPACT_ATOMS: atom_id res chain seq x y z
N THR A 1 -43.12 14.93 13.41
CA THR A 1 -42.48 15.56 12.23
C THR A 1 -41.09 14.99 12.10
N THR A 2 -40.91 14.01 11.21
CA THR A 2 -39.62 13.37 10.93
C THR A 2 -38.76 14.35 10.14
N ALA A 3 -37.77 14.97 10.79
CA ALA A 3 -36.76 15.73 10.09
C ALA A 3 -36.09 14.81 9.06
N ALA A 4 -36.24 15.12 7.79
CA ALA A 4 -35.52 14.43 6.73
C ALA A 4 -34.03 14.53 7.07
N ALA A 5 -33.37 13.37 7.25
CA ALA A 5 -31.94 13.34 7.54
C ALA A 5 -31.22 14.10 6.43
N ALA A 6 -30.60 15.23 6.79
CA ALA A 6 -29.86 16.05 5.84
C ALA A 6 -28.83 15.15 5.14
N ALA A 7 -28.87 15.11 3.81
CA ALA A 7 -27.91 14.35 3.03
C ALA A 7 -26.50 14.80 3.39
N ALA A 8 -25.57 13.85 3.53
CA ALA A 8 -24.18 14.17 3.81
C ALA A 8 -23.66 15.16 2.75
N PRO A 9 -22.90 16.20 3.15
CA PRO A 9 -22.25 17.07 2.18
C PRO A 9 -21.41 16.25 1.19
N ARG A 10 -21.27 16.73 -0.04
CA ARG A 10 -20.42 16.05 -1.03
C ARG A 10 -18.97 16.05 -0.54
N LEU A 11 -18.29 14.93 -0.73
CA LEU A 11 -16.85 14.87 -0.49
C LEU A 11 -16.16 15.73 -1.54
N HIS A 12 -15.22 16.56 -1.09
CA HIS A 12 -14.32 17.28 -1.97
C HIS A 12 -13.25 16.31 -2.47
N THR A 13 -13.12 16.20 -3.79
CA THR A 13 -12.23 15.23 -4.44
C THR A 13 -11.14 15.90 -5.28
N SER A 14 -10.97 17.23 -5.20
CA SER A 14 -9.83 17.91 -5.82
C SER A 14 -8.60 17.82 -4.92
N TRP A 15 -7.43 18.06 -5.52
CA TRP A 15 -6.14 18.09 -4.84
C TRP A 15 -5.90 19.37 -4.04
N ASP A 16 -6.75 20.39 -4.22
CA ASP A 16 -6.61 21.69 -3.58
C ASP A 16 -7.29 21.72 -2.22
N TRP A 17 -6.64 22.35 -1.25
CA TRP A 17 -7.27 22.66 0.02
C TRP A 17 -8.41 23.64 -0.19
N ILE A 18 -9.57 23.34 0.39
CA ILE A 18 -10.69 24.30 0.42
C ILE A 18 -10.27 25.49 1.29
N PRO A 19 -10.33 26.73 0.79
CA PRO A 19 -9.97 27.91 1.58
C PRO A 19 -10.75 27.98 2.90
N GLY A 20 -10.04 28.27 4.00
CA GLY A 20 -10.62 28.32 5.34
C GLY A 20 -10.92 26.96 5.97
N CYS A 21 -10.60 25.85 5.31
CA CYS A 21 -10.68 24.51 5.88
C CYS A 21 -9.33 24.04 6.42
N VAL A 22 -9.36 23.17 7.43
CA VAL A 22 -8.18 22.53 8.01
C VAL A 22 -8.35 21.01 7.95
N PRO A 23 -7.29 20.23 7.65
CA PRO A 23 -7.39 18.78 7.67
C PRO A 23 -7.76 18.29 9.06
N TYR A 24 -8.64 17.29 9.15
CA TYR A 24 -9.16 16.81 10.43
C TYR A 24 -8.05 16.39 11.42
N TYR A 25 -6.97 15.80 10.91
CA TYR A 25 -5.81 15.36 11.70
C TYR A 25 -4.95 16.50 12.27
N LYS A 26 -5.11 17.73 11.77
CA LYS A 26 -4.46 18.94 12.31
C LYS A 26 -5.32 19.67 13.35
N THR A 27 -6.50 19.16 13.68
CA THR A 27 -7.41 19.76 14.68
C THR A 27 -7.16 19.20 16.09
N ALA A 28 -7.73 19.86 17.10
CA ALA A 28 -7.80 19.36 18.47
C ALA A 28 -8.64 18.07 18.63
N HIS A 29 -9.23 17.56 17.54
CA HIS A 29 -10.08 16.36 17.52
C HIS A 29 -9.42 15.15 16.87
N LYS A 30 -8.11 15.21 16.56
CA LYS A 30 -7.35 14.12 15.92
C LYS A 30 -7.49 12.76 16.61
N GLN A 31 -7.66 12.75 17.93
CA GLN A 31 -7.90 11.54 18.74
C GLN A 31 -9.15 10.75 18.30
N TYR A 32 -10.11 11.41 17.66
CA TYR A 32 -11.31 10.78 17.15
C TYR A 32 -11.20 10.36 15.67
N ALA A 33 -10.04 10.51 15.01
CA ALA A 33 -9.90 10.21 13.58
C ALA A 33 -10.31 8.77 13.22
N LYS A 34 -9.88 7.78 14.03
CA LYS A 34 -10.26 6.35 13.85
C LYS A 34 -11.75 6.07 14.11
N LYS A 35 -12.45 6.99 14.76
CA LYS A 35 -13.88 6.92 15.09
C LYS A 35 -14.66 8.08 14.45
N PHE A 36 -14.14 8.67 13.38
CA PHE A 36 -14.67 9.90 12.80
C PHE A 36 -16.17 9.79 12.50
N THR A 37 -16.59 8.69 11.86
CA THR A 37 -17.99 8.41 11.52
C THR A 37 -18.89 8.03 12.70
N MET A 38 -18.33 7.92 13.91
CA MET A 38 -19.07 7.74 15.17
C MET A 38 -19.21 9.05 15.95
N HIS A 39 -18.51 10.11 15.55
CA HIS A 39 -18.53 11.42 16.20
C HIS A 39 -18.80 12.52 15.17
N HIS A 40 -17.82 13.39 14.91
CA HIS A 40 -17.97 14.59 14.07
C HIS A 40 -18.35 14.29 12.60
N GLY A 41 -18.06 13.07 12.12
CA GLY A 41 -18.37 12.60 10.78
C GLY A 41 -19.62 11.74 10.67
N TYR A 42 -20.52 11.72 11.67
CA TYR A 42 -21.67 10.79 11.69
C TYR A 42 -22.56 10.86 10.45
N LEU A 43 -22.69 12.02 9.81
CA LEU A 43 -23.44 12.19 8.56
C LEU A 43 -22.86 11.31 7.42
N TYR A 44 -21.56 11.04 7.44
CA TYR A 44 -20.88 10.18 6.46
C TYR A 44 -20.99 8.68 6.78
N ARG A 45 -21.67 8.29 7.87
CA ARG A 45 -21.79 6.87 8.26
C ARG A 45 -22.45 6.02 7.17
N GLY A 46 -23.42 6.57 6.45
CA GLY A 46 -24.03 5.91 5.29
C GLY A 46 -23.02 5.68 4.15
N VAL A 47 -22.14 6.65 3.87
CA VAL A 47 -21.06 6.51 2.87
C VAL A 47 -20.07 5.44 3.31
N TYR A 48 -19.64 5.47 4.57
CA TYR A 48 -18.76 4.47 5.16
C TYR A 48 -19.30 3.05 5.02
N HIS A 49 -20.58 2.82 5.32
CA HIS A 49 -21.19 1.49 5.18
C HIS A 49 -21.25 1.02 3.73
N ARG A 50 -21.49 1.92 2.78
CA ARG A 50 -21.44 1.57 1.35
C ARG A 50 -20.04 1.20 0.90
N MET A 51 -19.03 1.98 1.28
CA MET A 51 -17.63 1.69 0.96
C MET A 51 -17.17 0.38 1.60
N LYS A 52 -17.50 0.15 2.88
CA LYS A 52 -17.18 -1.10 3.57
C LYS A 52 -17.81 -2.30 2.86
N ARG A 53 -19.07 -2.20 2.45
CA ARG A 53 -19.76 -3.25 1.68
C ARG A 53 -19.10 -3.50 0.32
N ALA A 54 -18.69 -2.44 -0.38
CA ALA A 54 -18.01 -2.56 -1.67
C ALA A 54 -16.62 -3.22 -1.57
N LEU A 55 -16.00 -3.25 -0.38
CA LEU A 55 -14.75 -3.96 -0.12
C LEU A 55 -14.96 -5.43 0.27
N GLN A 56 -16.18 -5.86 0.53
CA GLN A 56 -16.42 -7.25 0.91
C GLN A 56 -16.21 -8.18 -0.28
N PHE A 57 -15.63 -9.36 -0.01
CA PHE A 57 -15.69 -10.47 -0.94
C PHE A 57 -17.15 -10.86 -1.18
N GLN A 58 -17.44 -11.43 -2.34
CA GLN A 58 -18.76 -12.02 -2.57
C GLN A 58 -18.93 -13.22 -1.63
N ASP A 59 -20.03 -13.26 -0.90
CA ASP A 59 -20.37 -14.38 -0.01
C ASP A 59 -20.84 -15.57 -0.86
N ASP A 60 -19.89 -16.39 -1.32
CA ASP A 60 -20.12 -17.60 -2.09
C ASP A 60 -19.85 -18.89 -1.27
N GLY A 61 -19.67 -18.74 0.05
CA GLY A 61 -19.35 -19.84 0.95
C GLY A 61 -17.91 -20.35 0.87
N LYS A 62 -17.03 -19.74 0.08
CA LYS A 62 -15.60 -20.10 0.06
C LYS A 62 -14.87 -19.51 1.26
N THR A 63 -13.92 -20.28 1.77
CA THR A 63 -12.97 -19.76 2.78
C THR A 63 -12.01 -18.79 2.11
N ILE A 64 -11.93 -17.57 2.64
CA ILE A 64 -11.01 -16.53 2.16
C ILE A 64 -9.63 -16.78 2.75
N ASP A 65 -8.59 -16.72 1.91
CA ASP A 65 -7.19 -16.81 2.36
C ASP A 65 -6.88 -15.67 3.34
N ALA A 66 -6.29 -16.00 4.49
CA ALA A 66 -6.00 -15.05 5.56
C ALA A 66 -5.03 -13.92 5.12
N ARG A 67 -4.25 -14.14 4.06
CA ARG A 67 -3.38 -13.10 3.47
C ARG A 67 -4.17 -12.06 2.69
N LEU A 68 -5.36 -12.41 2.18
CA LEU A 68 -6.22 -11.54 1.38
C LEU A 68 -7.23 -10.75 2.23
N SER A 69 -7.46 -11.15 3.48
CA SER A 69 -8.41 -10.49 4.38
C SER A 69 -7.95 -10.46 5.83
N ARG A 70 -7.99 -9.28 6.45
CA ARG A 70 -7.69 -9.12 7.88
C ARG A 70 -8.87 -9.41 8.80
N ASP A 71 -10.10 -9.34 8.28
CA ASP A 71 -11.33 -9.58 9.04
C ASP A 71 -12.10 -10.81 8.55
N GLY A 72 -11.51 -11.57 7.62
CA GLY A 72 -12.10 -12.76 7.00
C GLY A 72 -13.26 -12.47 6.05
N SER A 73 -13.53 -11.21 5.70
CA SER A 73 -14.69 -10.83 4.86
C SER A 73 -14.42 -9.70 3.87
N SER A 74 -13.48 -8.80 4.17
CA SER A 74 -13.15 -7.62 3.37
C SER A 74 -11.78 -7.80 2.71
N HIS A 75 -11.65 -7.32 1.48
CA HIS A 75 -10.37 -7.28 0.81
C HIS A 75 -9.38 -6.40 1.59
N PHE A 76 -8.17 -6.92 1.81
CA PHE A 76 -7.08 -6.15 2.42
C PHE A 76 -6.50 -5.12 1.43
N ILE A 77 -6.29 -5.51 0.17
CA ILE A 77 -5.90 -4.63 -0.94
C ILE A 77 -7.14 -4.32 -1.78
N LEU A 78 -7.26 -3.11 -2.32
CA LEU A 78 -8.41 -2.71 -3.12
C LEU A 78 -8.67 -3.69 -4.28
N PRO A 79 -9.93 -4.14 -4.51
CA PRO A 79 -10.26 -5.06 -5.62
C PRO A 79 -9.80 -4.56 -6.99
N ALA A 80 -9.86 -3.23 -7.21
CA ALA A 80 -9.42 -2.60 -8.45
C ALA A 80 -7.93 -2.83 -8.76
N PHE A 81 -7.08 -3.03 -7.75
CA PHE A 81 -5.67 -3.37 -7.95
C PHE A 81 -5.55 -4.74 -8.62
N PHE A 82 -6.16 -5.79 -8.05
CA PHE A 82 -6.13 -7.14 -8.62
C PHE A 82 -6.76 -7.19 -10.01
N HIS A 83 -7.86 -6.46 -10.22
CA HIS A 83 -8.46 -6.33 -11.54
C HIS A 83 -7.52 -5.68 -12.55
N THR A 84 -6.74 -4.67 -12.13
CA THR A 84 -5.75 -4.01 -12.98
C THR A 84 -4.65 -4.99 -13.38
N ILE A 85 -4.08 -5.72 -12.43
CA ILE A 85 -3.05 -6.73 -12.70
C ILE A 85 -3.57 -7.79 -13.66
N TYR A 86 -4.74 -8.37 -13.38
CA TYR A 86 -5.37 -9.36 -14.25
C TYR A 86 -5.62 -8.82 -15.66
N THR A 87 -6.04 -7.56 -15.78
CA THR A 87 -6.30 -6.93 -17.08
C THR A 87 -5.02 -6.71 -17.87
N LEU A 88 -3.96 -6.21 -17.23
CA LEU A 88 -2.67 -6.00 -17.90
C LEU A 88 -2.06 -7.33 -18.37
N ASP A 89 -2.06 -8.33 -17.49
CA ASP A 89 -1.44 -9.63 -17.75
C ASP A 89 -2.27 -10.51 -18.69
N VAL A 90 -3.52 -10.81 -18.33
CA VAL A 90 -4.33 -11.82 -19.04
C VAL A 90 -5.05 -11.22 -20.24
N VAL A 91 -5.68 -10.05 -20.06
CA VAL A 91 -6.53 -9.46 -21.11
C VAL A 91 -5.70 -8.75 -22.16
N GLN A 92 -4.73 -7.94 -21.73
CA GLN A 92 -3.90 -7.14 -22.62
C GLN A 92 -2.59 -7.83 -23.02
N LYS A 93 -2.14 -8.85 -22.27
CA LYS A 93 -0.84 -9.51 -22.49
C LYS A 93 0.31 -8.50 -22.55
N ARG A 94 0.23 -7.50 -21.67
CA ARG A 94 1.18 -6.40 -21.60
C ARG A 94 2.24 -6.74 -20.57
N GLU A 95 3.50 -6.53 -20.91
CA GLU A 95 4.60 -6.56 -19.94
C GLU A 95 4.51 -5.32 -19.01
N PHE A 96 4.66 -5.56 -17.72
CA PHE A 96 4.68 -4.50 -16.70
C PHE A 96 5.52 -4.92 -15.50
N THR A 97 5.93 -3.92 -14.72
CA THR A 97 6.56 -4.11 -13.41
C THR A 97 5.73 -3.39 -12.35
N VAL A 98 5.51 -4.04 -11.22
CA VAL A 98 4.87 -3.46 -10.04
C VAL A 98 5.95 -3.09 -9.03
N VAL A 99 6.08 -1.80 -8.73
CA VAL A 99 6.99 -1.32 -7.69
C VAL A 99 6.16 -0.86 -6.50
N LEU A 100 6.14 -1.66 -5.44
CA LEU A 100 5.45 -1.31 -4.20
C LEU A 100 6.35 -0.40 -3.38
N ARG A 101 5.86 0.80 -3.03
CA ARG A 101 6.58 1.73 -2.15
C ARG A 101 5.73 2.04 -0.94
N THR A 102 6.32 1.97 0.25
CA THR A 102 5.65 2.34 1.50
C THR A 102 6.64 2.96 2.47
N PHE A 103 6.16 3.93 3.23
CA PHE A 103 6.86 4.43 4.42
C PHE A 103 6.52 3.61 5.68
N GLY A 104 5.53 2.72 5.60
CA GLY A 104 4.98 1.94 6.71
C GLY A 104 5.64 0.57 6.87
N HIS A 105 5.07 -0.24 7.77
CA HIS A 105 5.54 -1.60 8.08
C HIS A 105 4.69 -2.69 7.44
N ASP A 106 3.78 -2.30 6.55
CA ASP A 106 2.81 -3.19 5.92
C ASP A 106 3.32 -3.84 4.63
N LEU A 107 4.55 -3.52 4.18
CA LEU A 107 5.11 -4.02 2.93
C LEU A 107 5.07 -5.56 2.85
N ALA A 108 5.53 -6.25 3.90
CA ALA A 108 5.53 -7.71 3.93
C ALA A 108 4.10 -8.28 3.86
N THR A 109 3.14 -7.68 4.56
CA THR A 109 1.73 -8.11 4.50
C THR A 109 1.11 -7.84 3.12
N VAL A 110 1.47 -6.74 2.46
CA VAL A 110 1.06 -6.45 1.08
C VAL A 110 1.67 -7.47 0.11
N ALA A 111 2.95 -7.81 0.29
CA ALA A 111 3.64 -8.85 -0.47
C ALA A 111 2.96 -10.22 -0.36
N ASP A 112 2.57 -10.61 0.85
CA ASP A 112 1.85 -11.85 1.11
C ASP A 112 0.50 -11.90 0.39
N ALA A 113 -0.25 -10.79 0.41
CA ALA A 113 -1.55 -10.68 -0.24
C ALA A 113 -1.44 -10.76 -1.77
N ILE A 114 -0.45 -10.08 -2.36
CA ILE A 114 -0.20 -10.14 -3.81
C ILE A 114 0.28 -11.53 -4.21
N SER A 115 1.15 -12.16 -3.42
CA SER A 115 1.60 -13.53 -3.65
C SER A 115 0.46 -14.54 -3.55
N ALA A 116 -0.49 -14.34 -2.63
CA ALA A 116 -1.71 -15.16 -2.55
C ALA A 116 -2.58 -15.01 -3.81
N PHE A 117 -2.71 -13.79 -4.34
CA PHE A 117 -3.40 -13.56 -5.61
C PHE A 117 -2.65 -14.22 -6.79
N ALA A 118 -1.32 -14.05 -6.86
CA ALA A 118 -0.46 -14.60 -7.90
C ALA A 118 -0.38 -16.14 -7.89
N THR A 119 -0.67 -16.77 -6.75
CA THR A 119 -0.80 -18.24 -6.61
C THR A 119 -2.26 -18.71 -6.63
N GLY A 120 -3.17 -17.82 -7.02
CA GLY A 120 -4.60 -18.03 -7.26
C GLY A 120 -5.40 -18.48 -6.05
N CYS A 121 -5.03 -17.99 -4.88
CA CYS A 121 -5.84 -18.07 -3.67
C CYS A 121 -6.95 -17.00 -3.65
N HIS A 122 -7.02 -16.10 -4.64
CA HIS A 122 -8.04 -15.06 -4.71
C HIS A 122 -9.37 -15.62 -5.24
N PRO A 123 -10.49 -15.48 -4.49
CA PRO A 123 -11.76 -16.13 -4.84
C PRO A 123 -12.37 -15.66 -6.16
N ASP A 124 -12.19 -14.38 -6.50
CA ASP A 124 -12.65 -13.81 -7.79
C ASP A 124 -11.74 -14.16 -8.98
N TYR A 125 -10.53 -14.67 -8.73
CA TYR A 125 -9.54 -15.02 -9.75
C TYR A 125 -8.89 -16.39 -9.46
N PRO A 126 -9.69 -17.47 -9.31
CA PRO A 126 -9.20 -18.75 -8.78
C PRO A 126 -8.22 -19.46 -9.73
N GLU A 127 -8.26 -19.15 -11.03
CA GLU A 127 -7.42 -19.73 -12.07
C GLU A 127 -6.21 -18.85 -12.43
N TYR A 128 -6.13 -17.63 -11.89
CA TYR A 128 -5.02 -16.74 -12.18
C TYR A 128 -3.75 -17.26 -11.50
N ARG A 129 -2.65 -17.40 -12.26
CA ARG A 129 -1.32 -17.77 -11.76
C ARG A 129 -0.27 -16.95 -12.50
N ASN A 130 0.65 -16.33 -11.75
CA ASN A 130 1.81 -15.64 -12.32
C ASN A 130 2.98 -15.68 -11.33
N ASP A 131 3.94 -16.59 -11.56
CA ASP A 131 5.11 -16.77 -10.70
C ASP A 131 5.99 -15.51 -10.64
N GLY A 132 5.99 -14.69 -11.70
CA GLY A 132 6.71 -13.42 -11.74
C GLY A 132 6.14 -12.35 -10.81
N LEU A 133 4.94 -12.54 -10.27
CA LEU A 133 4.29 -11.67 -9.29
C LEU A 133 4.29 -12.23 -7.85
N VAL A 134 4.89 -13.40 -7.64
CA VAL A 134 5.12 -13.93 -6.29
C VAL A 134 6.27 -13.15 -5.67
N LEU A 135 5.97 -12.37 -4.64
CA LEU A 135 6.91 -11.44 -4.02
C LEU A 135 7.52 -12.06 -2.77
N THR A 136 8.77 -12.49 -2.89
CA THR A 136 9.59 -13.08 -1.82
C THR A 136 10.49 -12.04 -1.15
N ALA A 137 11.02 -12.36 0.04
CA ALA A 137 11.78 -11.42 0.86
C ALA A 137 13.05 -10.85 0.19
N ASP A 138 13.67 -11.60 -0.72
CA ASP A 138 14.83 -11.17 -1.53
C ASP A 138 14.49 -10.10 -2.59
N ARG A 139 13.19 -9.86 -2.81
CA ARG A 139 12.65 -8.79 -3.67
C ARG A 139 12.00 -7.67 -2.86
N LEU A 140 12.18 -7.69 -1.56
CA LEU A 140 11.91 -6.57 -0.68
C LEU A 140 13.21 -5.82 -0.38
N TYR A 141 13.11 -4.51 -0.23
CA TYR A 141 14.25 -3.63 -0.02
C TYR A 141 13.92 -2.57 1.00
N ARG A 142 14.96 -1.98 1.60
CA ARG A 142 14.84 -0.73 2.34
C ARG A 142 15.49 0.38 1.55
N GLY A 143 14.72 1.42 1.25
CA GLY A 143 15.22 2.64 0.62
C GLY A 143 15.68 3.62 1.68
N ARG A 144 16.92 4.11 1.60
CA ARG A 144 17.44 5.13 2.49
C ARG A 144 18.13 6.24 1.72
N TYR A 145 18.00 7.45 2.22
CA TYR A 145 18.76 8.58 1.70
C TYR A 145 20.02 8.75 2.54
N GLY A 146 21.17 8.77 1.87
CA GLY A 146 22.46 9.07 2.48
C GLY A 146 23.06 10.32 1.87
N THR A 147 23.92 11.00 2.63
CA THR A 147 24.78 12.07 2.12
C THR A 147 26.17 11.48 1.87
N ASN A 148 26.70 11.69 0.67
CA ASN A 148 28.06 11.31 0.31
C ASN A 148 29.08 12.35 0.83
N ASP A 149 30.37 12.05 0.73
CA ASP A 149 31.46 12.94 1.16
C ASP A 149 31.49 14.29 0.43
N ASP A 150 30.87 14.38 -0.74
CA ASP A 150 30.73 15.59 -1.56
C ASP A 150 29.43 16.36 -1.33
N ASP A 151 28.75 16.09 -0.22
CA ASP A 151 27.43 16.64 0.17
C ASP A 151 26.28 16.28 -0.80
N THR A 152 26.49 15.39 -1.76
CA THR A 152 25.40 14.91 -2.62
C THR A 152 24.50 13.94 -1.86
N VAL A 153 23.18 14.06 -2.05
CA VAL A 153 22.20 13.12 -1.48
C VAL A 153 21.94 12.00 -2.49
N THR A 154 22.14 10.76 -2.08
CA THR A 154 21.89 9.57 -2.89
C THR A 154 20.85 8.67 -2.24
N TYR A 155 20.03 8.05 -3.08
CA TYR A 155 19.07 7.04 -2.65
C TYR A 155 19.68 5.65 -2.82
N LYS A 156 19.78 4.92 -1.72
CA LYS A 156 20.42 3.60 -1.66
C LYS A 156 19.40 2.52 -1.32
N LEU A 157 19.56 1.34 -1.91
CA LEU A 157 18.78 0.16 -1.56
C LEU A 157 19.60 -0.78 -0.69
N TYR A 158 18.98 -1.23 0.39
CA TYR A 158 19.52 -2.23 1.30
C TYR A 158 18.69 -3.50 1.22
N GLY A 159 19.34 -4.64 1.45
CA GLY A 159 18.66 -5.93 1.53
C GLY A 159 17.60 -5.96 2.63
N TRP A 160 16.52 -6.71 2.40
CA TRP A 160 15.47 -6.87 3.39
C TRP A 160 15.99 -7.62 4.62
N ASN A 161 15.90 -6.98 5.78
CA ASN A 161 16.03 -7.63 7.08
C ASN A 161 14.67 -7.56 7.79
N ASN A 162 14.23 -8.67 8.36
CA ASN A 162 12.96 -8.75 9.10
C ASN A 162 13.01 -8.02 10.46
N HIS A 163 13.85 -6.99 10.61
CA HIS A 163 13.89 -6.21 11.85
C HIS A 163 12.57 -5.44 12.01
N ASP A 164 11.84 -5.86 13.04
CA ASP A 164 10.54 -5.39 13.53
C ASP A 164 10.38 -3.87 13.41
N GLY A 165 9.92 -3.42 12.25
CA GLY A 165 9.28 -2.11 12.05
C GLY A 165 10.00 -0.89 12.62
N SER A 166 11.28 -0.95 12.97
CA SER A 166 12.00 0.24 13.38
C SER A 166 12.40 0.96 12.10
N ASN A 167 11.92 2.19 11.91
CA ASN A 167 12.56 3.18 11.04
C ASN A 167 13.94 3.60 11.59
N ALA A 168 14.63 2.68 12.25
CA ALA A 168 15.97 2.92 12.75
C ALA A 168 16.87 3.20 11.55
N ASP A 169 17.80 4.14 11.76
CA ASP A 169 18.93 4.36 10.88
C ASP A 169 19.60 3.02 10.56
N VAL A 170 20.18 2.92 9.36
CA VAL A 170 20.85 1.72 8.81
C VAL A 170 21.50 0.91 9.93
N ALA A 171 20.90 -0.22 10.28
CA ALA A 171 21.41 -1.03 11.38
C ALA A 171 22.80 -1.56 11.00
N GLU A 172 23.70 -1.62 11.99
CA GLU A 172 25.04 -2.20 11.81
C GLU A 172 24.91 -3.62 11.23
N GLY A 173 25.31 -3.82 9.98
CA GLY A 173 25.18 -5.09 9.24
C GLY A 173 24.17 -5.10 8.08
N GLU A 174 23.46 -4.01 7.79
CA GLU A 174 22.67 -3.91 6.56
C GLU A 174 23.58 -3.90 5.32
N THR A 175 23.30 -4.80 4.37
CA THR A 175 24.06 -4.89 3.13
C THR A 175 23.48 -3.91 2.10
N VAL A 176 24.31 -2.96 1.66
CA VAL A 176 24.00 -2.10 0.52
C VAL A 176 23.98 -2.97 -0.74
N LEU A 177 22.86 -2.93 -1.46
CA LEU A 177 22.68 -3.65 -2.72
C LEU A 177 22.79 -2.75 -3.94
N ALA A 178 22.48 -1.47 -3.78
CA ALA A 178 22.65 -0.43 -4.79
C ALA A 178 22.91 0.91 -4.11
N ASP A 179 23.91 1.66 -4.59
CA ASP A 179 24.26 2.98 -4.08
C ASP A 179 24.24 4.11 -5.12
N THR A 180 23.97 3.76 -6.38
CA THR A 180 23.73 4.70 -7.50
C THR A 180 22.33 4.54 -8.08
N ASP A 181 21.81 5.58 -8.74
CA ASP A 181 20.51 5.54 -9.41
C ASP A 181 20.47 4.43 -10.48
N GLU A 182 21.57 4.23 -11.22
CA GLU A 182 21.68 3.17 -12.23
C GLU A 182 21.57 1.77 -11.61
N GLU A 183 22.23 1.54 -10.47
CA GLU A 183 22.13 0.26 -9.76
C GLU A 183 20.73 0.03 -9.19
N VAL A 184 20.11 1.08 -8.63
CA VAL A 184 18.73 1.03 -8.12
C VAL A 184 17.76 0.66 -9.25
N LEU A 185 17.88 1.31 -10.40
CA LEU A 185 17.07 1.01 -11.59
C LEU A 185 17.32 -0.42 -12.06
N SER A 186 18.56 -0.91 -12.07
CA SER A 186 18.88 -2.28 -12.47
C SER A 186 18.19 -3.36 -11.61
N ILE A 187 18.03 -3.10 -10.30
CA ILE A 187 17.32 -3.99 -9.37
C ILE A 187 15.81 -3.97 -9.63
N ILE A 188 15.26 -2.78 -9.92
CA ILE A 188 13.83 -2.57 -10.16
C ILE A 188 13.41 -3.15 -11.52
N GLU A 189 14.21 -2.96 -12.56
CA GLU A 189 13.96 -3.40 -13.93
C GLU A 189 14.34 -4.87 -14.19
N CYS A 190 14.64 -5.64 -13.14
CA CYS A 190 15.02 -7.04 -13.20
C CYS A 190 14.03 -7.88 -14.06
N PRO A 191 14.44 -8.37 -15.25
CA PRO A 191 13.55 -9.05 -16.19
C PRO A 191 12.96 -10.37 -15.66
N GLN A 192 13.56 -10.94 -14.62
CA GLN A 192 13.16 -12.22 -14.03
C GLN A 192 11.94 -12.10 -13.12
N THR A 193 11.60 -10.89 -12.64
CA THR A 193 10.48 -10.67 -11.73
C THR A 193 9.68 -9.44 -12.15
N ALA A 194 8.35 -9.55 -12.18
CA ALA A 194 7.47 -8.43 -12.52
C ALA A 194 7.10 -7.58 -11.28
N ILE A 195 7.73 -7.82 -10.12
CA ILE A 195 7.39 -7.13 -8.87
C ILE A 195 8.60 -6.95 -7.94
N CYS A 196 8.63 -5.83 -7.24
CA CYS A 196 9.49 -5.60 -6.08
C CYS A 196 8.79 -4.70 -5.05
N GLY A 197 9.30 -4.70 -3.82
CA GLY A 197 8.83 -3.85 -2.74
C GLY A 197 9.95 -3.05 -2.10
N ILE A 198 9.71 -1.78 -1.80
CA ILE A 198 10.69 -0.90 -1.16
C ILE A 198 10.02 -0.20 0.03
N GLN A 199 10.62 -0.36 1.20
CA GLN A 199 10.27 0.39 2.40
C GLN A 199 11.14 1.64 2.50
N ASP A 200 10.54 2.78 2.17
CA ASP A 200 11.19 4.08 2.11
C ASP A 200 11.48 4.69 3.49
N ASP A 201 12.44 5.61 3.50
CA ASP A 201 12.86 6.35 4.68
C ASP A 201 11.89 7.49 5.02
N TYR A 202 10.90 7.17 5.86
CA TYR A 202 9.95 8.16 6.36
C TYR A 202 10.64 9.28 7.14
N ASN A 203 11.68 8.95 7.92
CA ASN A 203 12.33 9.92 8.79
C ASN A 203 13.11 10.95 8.00
N HIS A 204 13.81 10.52 6.93
CA HIS A 204 14.45 11.43 6.01
C HIS A 204 13.42 12.30 5.30
N TRP A 205 12.40 11.69 4.69
CA TRP A 205 11.34 12.43 3.98
C TRP A 205 10.67 13.49 4.85
N TYR A 206 10.25 13.12 6.07
CA TYR A 206 9.57 14.03 6.99
C TYR A 206 10.43 15.22 7.45
N LYS A 207 11.76 15.07 7.47
CA LYS A 207 12.68 16.15 7.88
C LYS A 207 12.99 17.13 6.76
N HIS A 208 12.76 16.77 5.50
CA HIS A 208 13.19 17.51 4.32
C HIS A 208 12.04 17.99 3.41
N GLU A 209 10.77 17.75 3.80
CA GLU A 209 9.57 18.42 3.27
C GLU A 209 9.02 19.49 4.23
#